data_AF-A0A1Y3AGA8-F1
#
_entry.id   AF-A0A1Y3AGA8-F1
#
_cell.length_a   1.000
_cell.length_b   1.000
_cell.length_c   1.000
_cell.angle_alpha   90.00
_cell.angle_beta   90.00
_cell.angle_gamma   90.00
#
_symmetry.space_group_name_H-M   'P 1'
#
loop_
_entity.id
_entity.type
_entity.pdbx_description
1 polymer ?
#
loop_
_entity_poly.entity_id
_entity_poly.type
_entity_poly.pdbx_seq_one_letter_code
_entity_poly.pdbx_strand_id
1 'polypeptide(L)' 'MVDVSQHELVPDHVLLDDPEEVEEVLAEYDVKKTNLPKIKRTDPALPDEAEVGDVVKIVRDSRTTDEAVVYRLVVS' A
#
# COMPACT_ATOMS: atom_id res chain seq x y z
N MET A 1 -15.92 17.98 -3.77
CA MET A 1 -15.62 16.57 -3.49
C MET A 1 -14.85 16.55 -2.18
N VAL A 2 -15.15 15.64 -1.27
CA VAL A 2 -14.42 15.55 0.01
C VAL A 2 -13.19 14.71 -0.24
N ASP A 3 -12.04 15.19 0.21
CA ASP A 3 -10.80 14.43 0.21
C ASP A 3 -10.91 13.29 1.23
N VAL A 4 -10.94 12.05 0.75
CA VAL A 4 -11.11 10.86 1.59
C VAL A 4 -9.84 10.52 2.36
N SER A 5 -8.67 10.98 1.91
CA SER A 5 -7.38 10.72 2.57
C SER A 5 -7.33 11.32 3.98
N GLN A 6 -8.11 12.37 4.23
CA GLN A 6 -8.15 13.09 5.50
C GLN A 6 -9.09 12.46 6.54
N HIS A 7 -9.72 11.33 6.21
CA HIS A 7 -10.67 10.68 7.11
C HIS A 7 -9.93 9.80 8.13
N GLU A 8 -10.31 9.86 9.40
CA GLU A 8 -9.67 9.10 10.52
C GLU A 8 -9.52 7.59 10.25
N LEU A 9 -10.46 7.00 9.53
CA LEU A 9 -10.43 5.57 9.19
C LEU A 9 -9.57 5.22 7.95
N VAL A 10 -9.04 6.21 7.23
CA VAL A 10 -8.20 6.00 6.06
C VAL A 10 -6.74 6.09 6.52
N PRO A 11 -6.00 4.97 6.49
CA PRO A 11 -4.58 4.98 6.84
C PRO A 11 -3.73 5.63 5.76
N ASP A 12 -2.46 5.90 6.09
CA ASP A 12 -1.51 6.48 5.14
C ASP A 12 -1.12 5.46 4.07
N HIS A 13 -1.37 5.80 2.81
CA HIS A 13 -0.98 5.02 1.63
C HIS A 13 0.18 5.71 0.94
N VAL A 14 1.32 5.02 0.89
CA VAL A 14 2.56 5.54 0.28
C VAL A 14 2.96 4.61 -0.87
N LEU A 15 3.16 5.20 -2.06
CA LEU A 15 3.67 4.47 -3.21
C LEU A 15 5.14 4.12 -2.98
N LEU A 16 5.52 2.86 -3.23
CA LEU A 16 6.92 2.46 -3.24
C LEU A 16 7.50 2.72 -4.64
N ASP A 17 8.02 3.93 -4.84
CA ASP A 17 8.57 4.39 -6.13
C ASP A 17 9.91 3.74 -6.48
N ASP A 18 10.68 3.32 -5.47
CA ASP A 18 11.98 2.68 -5.65
C ASP A 18 11.82 1.16 -5.90
N PRO A 19 12.21 0.65 -7.08
CA PRO A 19 12.19 -0.78 -7.35
C PRO A 19 13.04 -1.60 -6.37
N GLU A 20 14.14 -1.04 -5.86
CA GLU A 20 15.02 -1.74 -4.91
C GLU A 20 14.30 -1.98 -3.57
N GLU A 21 13.57 -0.98 -3.05
CA GLU A 21 12.76 -1.13 -1.82
C GLU A 21 11.68 -2.20 -1.98
N VAL A 22 11.04 -2.26 -3.16
CA VAL A 22 10.06 -3.32 -3.46
C VAL A 22 10.73 -4.70 -3.46
N GLU A 23 11.90 -4.83 -4.08
CA GLU A 23 12.64 -6.10 -4.11
C GLU A 23 13.08 -6.55 -2.71
N GLU A 24 13.55 -5.62 -1.86
CA GLU A 24 13.91 -5.90 -0.47
C GLU A 24 12.74 -6.45 0.34
N VAL A 25 11.57 -5.81 0.26
CA VAL A 25 10.35 -6.26 0.95
C VAL A 25 9.92 -7.65 0.47
N LEU A 26 9.94 -7.88 -0.84
CA LEU A 26 9.56 -9.18 -1.40
C LEU A 26 10.55 -10.29 -0.98
N ALA A 27 11.84 -9.97 -0.91
CA ALA A 27 12.89 -10.89 -0.45
C ALA A 27 12.79 -11.18 1.05
N GLU A 28 12.53 -10.17 1.87
CA GLU A 28 12.36 -10.32 3.33
C GLU A 28 11.24 -11.32 3.66
N TYR A 29 10.11 -11.22 2.96
CA TYR A 29 8.96 -12.07 3.20
C TYR A 29 8.97 -13.37 2.37
N ASP A 30 9.95 -13.59 1.49
CA ASP A 30 10.03 -14.71 0.55
C ASP A 30 8.74 -14.90 -0.27
N VAL A 31 8.24 -13.79 -0.84
CA VAL A 31 6.98 -13.75 -1.60
C VAL A 31 7.17 -13.15 -2.98
N LYS A 32 6.31 -13.56 -3.91
CA LYS A 32 6.19 -12.89 -5.21
C LYS A 32 5.25 -11.70 -5.07
N LYS A 33 5.43 -10.70 -5.93
CA LYS A 33 4.55 -9.53 -6.04
C LYS A 33 3.05 -9.90 -6.10
N THR A 34 2.71 -10.99 -6.80
CA THR A 34 1.33 -11.49 -6.94
C THR A 34 0.76 -12.18 -5.70
N ASN A 35 1.60 -12.48 -4.70
CA ASN A 35 1.17 -13.00 -3.40
C ASN A 35 0.71 -11.89 -2.45
N LEU A 36 1.07 -10.63 -2.71
CA LEU A 36 0.62 -9.50 -1.92
C LEU A 36 -0.92 -9.35 -2.02
N PRO A 37 -1.59 -8.93 -0.93
CA PRO A 37 -2.99 -8.51 -0.99
C PRO A 37 -3.20 -7.45 -2.06
N LYS A 38 -4.35 -7.47 -2.74
CA LYS A 38 -4.60 -6.61 -3.90
C LYS A 38 -5.41 -5.38 -3.51
N ILE A 39 -5.16 -4.26 -4.17
CA ILE A 39 -5.96 -3.04 -4.11
C ILE A 39 -6.31 -2.63 -5.54
N LYS A 40 -7.54 -2.15 -5.78
CA LYS A 40 -7.95 -1.75 -7.12
C LYS A 40 -7.41 -0.36 -7.44
N ARG A 41 -7.12 -0.10 -8.72
CA ARG A 41 -6.78 1.23 -9.21
C ARG A 41 -7.91 2.25 -9.00
N THR A 42 -9.14 1.76 -8.90
CA THR A 42 -10.34 2.57 -8.62
C THR A 42 -10.60 2.79 -7.13
N ASP A 43 -9.72 2.33 -6.23
CA ASP A 43 -9.84 2.58 -4.80
C ASP A 43 -9.59 4.07 -4.50
N PRO A 44 -10.51 4.76 -3.80
CA PRO A 44 -10.39 6.20 -3.57
C PRO A 44 -9.29 6.59 -2.58
N ALA A 45 -8.76 5.64 -1.79
CA ALA A 45 -7.66 5.88 -0.86
C ALA A 45 -6.27 5.73 -1.52
N LEU A 46 -6.23 5.28 -2.77
CA LEU A 46 -4.98 5.08 -3.50
C LEU A 46 -4.39 6.43 -3.95
N PRO A 47 -3.07 6.64 -3.86
CA PRO A 47 -2.42 7.80 -4.46
C PRO A 47 -2.74 7.93 -5.96
N ASP A 48 -2.85 9.16 -6.44
CA ASP A 48 -3.21 9.44 -7.83
C ASP A 48 -2.12 8.96 -8.81
N GLU A 49 -0.86 8.89 -8.37
CA GLU A 49 0.30 8.47 -9.15
C GLU A 49 0.40 6.95 -9.32
N ALA A 50 -0.24 6.16 -8.44
CA ALA A 50 -0.07 4.72 -8.42
C ALA A 50 -0.66 4.06 -9.67
N GLU A 51 0.08 3.18 -10.34
CA GLU A 51 -0.33 2.47 -11.55
C GLU A 51 -0.56 0.97 -11.29
N VAL A 52 -1.21 0.31 -12.26
CA VAL A 52 -1.43 -1.14 -12.17
C VAL A 52 -0.09 -1.85 -12.18
N GLY A 53 0.13 -2.67 -11.16
CA GLY A 53 1.40 -3.32 -10.95
C GLY A 53 2.26 -2.67 -9.88
N ASP A 54 1.91 -1.52 -9.32
CA ASP A 54 2.70 -0.92 -8.25
C ASP A 54 2.45 -1.55 -6.88
N VAL A 55 3.37 -1.32 -5.95
CA VAL A 55 3.23 -1.72 -4.55
C VAL A 55 3.01 -0.49 -3.70
N VAL A 56 1.97 -0.53 -2.89
CA VAL A 56 1.64 0.54 -1.93
C VAL A 56 1.88 0.02 -0.53
N LYS A 57 2.66 0.78 0.23
CA LYS A 57 2.86 0.62 1.66
C LYS A 57 1.73 1.33 2.39
N ILE A 58 1.09 0.63 3.31
CA ILE A 58 0.00 1.14 4.13
C ILE A 58 0.47 1.15 5.58
N VAL A 59 0.51 2.33 6.19
CA VAL A 59 0.83 2.51 7.61
C VAL A 59 -0.46 2.85 8.35
N ARG A 60 -0.83 2.02 9.32
CA ARG A 60 -2.05 2.21 10.11
C ARG A 60 -1.77 2.18 11.59
N ASP A 61 -2.56 2.96 12.34
CA ASP A 61 -2.59 2.86 13.80
C ASP A 61 -3.08 1.47 14.24
N SER A 62 -2.31 0.86 15.14
CA SER A 62 -2.56 -0.46 15.68
C SER A 62 -2.67 -0.39 17.19
N ARG A 63 -3.77 -0.90 17.75
CA ARG A 63 -3.98 -0.92 19.21
C ARG A 63 -2.97 -1.77 19.98
N THR A 64 -2.26 -2.67 19.31
CA THR A 64 -1.37 -3.66 19.95
C THR A 64 0.11 -3.42 19.67
N THR A 65 0.43 -2.72 18.58
CA THR A 65 1.81 -2.55 18.08
C THR A 65 2.11 -1.09 17.80
N ASP A 66 1.22 -0.18 18.21
CA ASP A 66 1.20 1.25 17.90
C ASP A 66 1.02 1.53 16.41
N GLU A 67 1.90 1.00 15.55
CA GLU A 67 1.82 1.07 14.09
C GLU A 67 1.86 -0.33 13.47
N ALA A 68 1.14 -0.51 12.36
CA ALA A 68 1.22 -1.72 11.55
C ALA A 68 1.43 -1.37 10.07
N VAL A 69 2.43 -1.99 9.46
CA VAL A 69 2.77 -1.81 8.04
C VAL A 69 2.25 -3.00 7.23
N VAL A 70 1.59 -2.71 6.11
CA VAL A 70 1.11 -3.73 5.16
C VAL A 70 1.41 -3.28 3.73
N TYR A 71 1.79 -4.22 2.87
CA TYR A 71 2.05 -3.96 1.45
C TYR A 71 0.92 -4.52 0.58
N ARG A 72 0.48 -3.77 -0.43
CA ARG A 72 -0.55 -4.21 -1.39
C ARG A 72 -0.15 -3.98 -2.84
N LEU A 73 -0.54 -4.90 -3.71
CA LEU A 73 -0.36 -4.79 -5.17
C LEU A 73 -1.55 -4.11 -5.83
N VAL A 74 -1.30 -3.08 -6.62
CA VAL A 74 -2.33 -2.40 -7.42
C VAL A 74 -2.74 -3.27 -8.61
N VAL A 75 -4.05 -3.47 -8.76
CA VAL A 75 -4.67 -4.22 -9.87
C VAL A 75 -5.77 -3.41 -10.54
N SER A 76 -6.12 -3.76 -11.77
CA SER A 76 -7.26 -3.18 -12.51
C SER A 76 -8.61 -3.50 -11.88
#